data_AF-X4ZZ87-F1
#
_entry.id   AF-X4ZZ87-F1
#
_cell.length_a   1.000
_cell.length_b   1.000
_cell.length_c   1.000
_cell.angle_alpha   90.00
_cell.angle_beta   90.00
_cell.angle_gamma   90.00
#
_symmetry.space_group_name_H-M   'P 1'
#
loop_
_entity.id
_entity.type
_entity.pdbx_description
1 polymer ?
#
loop_
_entity_poly.entity_id
_entity_poly.type
_entity_poly.pdbx_seq_one_letter_code
_entity_poly.pdbx_strand_id
1 'polypeptide(L)'
;MIDFIAQTEINGQRWGVVRRSFLIAGSTFLLSGTLLFGMVYLAIANYVPHMTGWSDPPGKFSLALDATMLRVPYIISILFMVIGVILFAVAIYKNGKGMLR
;
A
#
# COMPACT_ATOMS: atom_id res chain seq x y z
N MET A 1 10.61 21.36 38.57
CA MET A 1 9.60 20.28 38.75
C MET A 1 8.46 20.41 37.74
N ILE A 2 7.92 21.62 37.56
CA ILE A 2 6.82 21.91 36.61
C ILE A 2 7.26 21.71 35.15
N ASP A 3 8.49 22.13 34.81
CA ASP A 3 9.03 21.96 33.45
C ASP A 3 9.23 20.49 33.06
N PHE A 4 9.51 19.61 34.04
CA PHE A 4 9.65 18.17 33.81
C PHE A 4 8.31 17.52 33.46
N ILE A 5 7.23 17.91 34.16
CA ILE A 5 5.87 17.41 33.91
C ILE A 5 5.36 17.91 32.55
N ALA A 6 5.63 19.18 32.21
CA ALA A 6 5.29 19.70 30.89
C ALA A 6 6.02 18.93 29.78
N GLN A 7 7.32 18.63 29.95
CA GLN A 7 8.09 17.92 28.93
C GLN A 7 7.62 16.46 28.71
N THR A 8 7.14 15.77 29.75
CA THR A 8 6.65 14.38 29.62
C THR A 8 5.30 14.32 28.92
N GLU A 9 4.42 15.29 29.15
CA GLU A 9 3.11 15.39 28.51
C GLU A 9 3.23 15.72 27.01
N ILE A 10 4.08 16.69 26.66
CA ILE A 10 4.37 17.07 25.27
C ILE A 10 4.99 15.90 24.50
N ASN A 11 5.90 15.15 25.13
CA ASN A 11 6.49 13.96 24.52
C ASN A 11 5.44 12.86 24.30
N GLY A 12 4.59 12.58 25.29
CA GLY A 12 3.50 11.61 25.17
C GLY A 12 2.54 11.94 24.03
N GLN A 13 2.16 13.21 23.90
CA GLN A 13 1.30 13.68 22.82
C GLN A 13 1.98 13.55 21.44
N ARG A 14 3.26 13.89 21.35
CA ARG A 14 4.07 13.77 20.12
C ARG A 14 4.13 12.33 19.61
N TRP A 15 4.33 11.35 20.50
CA TRP A 15 4.34 9.94 20.12
C TRP A 15 2.98 9.45 19.61
N GLY A 16 1.88 9.94 20.20
CA GLY A 16 0.52 9.64 19.75
C GLY A 16 0.21 10.15 18.34
N VAL A 17 0.60 11.38 18.03
CA VAL A 17 0.39 12.01 16.71
C VAL A 17 1.18 11.31 15.63
N VAL A 18 2.48 11.07 15.85
CA VAL A 18 3.35 10.39 14.87
C VAL A 18 2.83 8.99 14.53
N ARG A 19 2.30 8.25 15.52
CA ARG A 19 1.71 6.92 15.31
C ARG A 19 0.48 6.96 14.40
N ARG A 20 -0.43 7.92 14.62
CA ARG A 20 -1.62 8.08 13.76
C ARG A 20 -1.22 8.40 12.32
N SER A 21 -0.23 9.27 12.13
CA SER A 21 0.27 9.62 10.80
C SER A 21 0.82 8.41 10.04
N PHE A 22 1.59 7.53 10.70
CA PHE A 22 2.10 6.30 10.05
C PHE A 22 0.99 5.31 9.69
N LEU A 23 -0.03 5.14 10.54
CA LEU A 23 -1.16 4.27 10.24
C LEU A 23 -1.99 4.80 9.07
N ILE A 24 -2.28 6.11 9.06
CA ILE A 24 -3.02 6.76 7.99
C ILE A 24 -2.24 6.65 6.68
N ALA A 25 -0.95 6.99 6.68
CA ALA A 25 -0.09 6.87 5.50
C ALA A 25 -0.04 5.43 4.97
N GLY A 26 0.23 4.45 5.84
CA GLY A 26 0.27 3.04 5.45
C GLY A 26 -1.05 2.55 4.87
N SER A 27 -2.19 2.91 5.49
CA SER A 27 -3.52 2.55 5.00
C SER A 27 -3.86 3.17 3.65
N THR A 28 -3.52 4.45 3.43
CA THR A 28 -3.73 5.13 2.15
C THR A 28 -2.88 4.52 1.05
N PHE A 29 -1.61 4.21 1.31
CA PHE A 29 -0.73 3.55 0.33
C PHE A 29 -1.21 2.14 -0.02
N LEU A 30 -1.68 1.38 0.97
CA LEU A 30 -2.21 0.04 0.73
C LEU A 30 -3.51 0.10 -0.09
N LEU A 31 -4.47 0.93 0.32
CA LEU A 31 -5.74 1.10 -0.40
C LEU A 31 -5.55 1.61 -1.83
N SER A 32 -4.70 2.62 -2.02
CA SER A 32 -4.40 3.14 -3.36
C SER A 32 -3.67 2.12 -4.24
N GLY A 33 -2.73 1.36 -3.68
CA GLY A 33 -2.07 0.25 -4.37
C GLY A 33 -3.06 -0.84 -4.79
N THR A 34 -3.96 -1.25 -3.89
CA THR A 34 -5.00 -2.26 -4.19
C THR A 34 -5.99 -1.77 -5.24
N LEU A 35 -6.43 -0.50 -5.17
CA LEU A 35 -7.31 0.09 -6.19
C LEU A 35 -6.63 0.15 -7.56
N LEU A 36 -5.37 0.59 -7.60
CA LEU A 36 -4.61 0.65 -8.84
C LEU A 36 -4.40 -0.74 -9.45
N PHE A 37 -4.08 -1.73 -8.62
CA PHE A 37 -3.97 -3.13 -9.04
C PHE A 37 -5.30 -3.65 -9.60
N GLY A 38 -6.42 -3.38 -8.92
CA GLY A 38 -7.75 -3.75 -9.38
C GLY A 38 -8.11 -3.10 -10.73
N MET A 39 -7.78 -1.82 -10.92
CA MET A 39 -8.01 -1.12 -12.19
C MET A 39 -7.23 -1.74 -13.35
N VAL A 40 -5.99 -2.20 -13.12
CA VAL A 40 -5.22 -2.93 -14.14
C VAL A 40 -5.96 -4.20 -14.57
N TYR A 41 -6.46 -4.98 -13.61
CA TYR A 41 -7.22 -6.20 -13.91
C TYR A 41 -8.54 -5.91 -14.62
N LEU A 42 -9.25 -4.85 -14.22
CA LEU A 42 -10.48 -4.43 -14.89
C LEU A 42 -10.23 -4.00 -16.34
N ALA A 43 -9.15 -3.24 -16.57
CA ALA A 43 -8.78 -2.80 -17.92
C ALA A 43 -8.37 -3.99 -18.80
N ILE A 44 -7.64 -4.98 -18.24
CA ILE A 44 -7.35 -6.23 -18.95
C ILE A 44 -8.64 -6.99 -19.25
N ALA A 45 -9.56 -7.12 -18.28
CA ALA A 45 -10.84 -7.79 -18.49
C ALA A 45 -11.67 -7.14 -19.61
N ASN A 46 -11.61 -5.81 -19.76
CA ASN A 46 -12.23 -5.10 -20.87
C ASN A 46 -11.47 -5.29 -22.20
N TYR A 47 -10.17 -5.56 -22.15
CA TYR A 47 -9.36 -5.88 -23.33
C TYR A 47 -9.54 -7.33 -23.80
N VAL A 48 -9.82 -8.28 -22.90
CA VAL A 48 -9.95 -9.73 -23.22
C VAL A 48 -10.88 -10.03 -24.41
N PRO A 49 -12.08 -9.42 -24.56
CA PRO A 49 -12.97 -9.69 -25.69
C PRO A 49 -12.35 -9.35 -27.06
N HIS A 50 -11.35 -8.47 -27.10
CA HIS A 50 -10.64 -8.06 -28.30
C HIS A 50 -9.46 -8.99 -28.64
N MET A 51 -9.14 -9.96 -27.77
CA MET A 51 -8.11 -10.97 -28.00
C MET A 51 -8.73 -12.26 -28.59
N THR A 52 -8.10 -12.80 -29.62
CA THR A 52 -8.47 -14.10 -30.20
C THR A 52 -8.06 -15.25 -29.28
N GLY A 53 -8.98 -15.70 -28.42
CA GLY A 53 -8.80 -16.84 -27.51
C GLY A 53 -7.86 -16.57 -26.33
N TRP A 54 -8.25 -17.00 -25.13
CA TRP A 54 -7.44 -16.82 -23.90
C TRP A 54 -6.38 -17.93 -23.73
N SER A 55 -6.62 -19.11 -24.31
CA SER A 55 -5.82 -20.32 -24.05
C SER A 55 -4.61 -20.51 -24.96
N ASP A 56 -4.55 -19.86 -26.13
CA ASP A 56 -3.49 -20.06 -27.12
C ASP A 56 -3.06 -18.73 -27.77
N PRO A 57 -1.75 -18.35 -27.77
CA PRO A 57 -0.62 -18.94 -27.03
C PRO A 57 -0.56 -18.55 -25.53
N PRO A 58 0.21 -19.29 -24.70
CA PRO A 58 0.45 -18.94 -23.29
C PRO A 58 1.18 -17.59 -23.16
N GLY A 59 0.87 -16.84 -22.10
CA GLY A 59 1.47 -15.52 -21.84
C GLY A 59 0.60 -14.30 -22.24
N LYS A 60 -0.67 -14.53 -22.60
CA LYS A 60 -1.61 -13.47 -23.01
C LYS A 60 -1.79 -12.35 -21.99
N PHE A 61 -1.63 -12.61 -20.70
CA PHE A 61 -1.67 -11.57 -19.67
C PHE A 61 -0.54 -10.55 -19.84
N SER A 62 0.70 -11.01 -20.08
CA SER A 62 1.82 -10.09 -20.34
C SER A 62 1.61 -9.33 -21.65
N LEU A 63 1.08 -10.01 -22.67
CA LEU A 63 0.76 -9.38 -23.94
C LEU A 63 -0.36 -8.34 -23.81
N ALA A 64 -1.37 -8.60 -22.96
CA ALA A 64 -2.43 -7.65 -22.63
C ALA A 64 -1.87 -6.44 -21.90
N LEU A 65 -0.97 -6.64 -20.92
CA LEU A 65 -0.31 -5.57 -20.19
C LEU A 65 0.54 -4.67 -21.11
N ASP A 66 1.29 -5.27 -22.03
CA ASP A 66 2.09 -4.51 -23.00
C ASP A 66 1.18 -3.80 -24.02
N ALA A 67 0.13 -4.46 -24.53
CA ALA A 67 -0.82 -3.88 -25.50
C ALA A 67 -1.64 -2.72 -24.92
N THR A 68 -1.97 -2.76 -23.64
CA THR A 68 -2.72 -1.71 -22.92
C THR A 68 -1.82 -0.69 -22.23
N MET A 69 -0.49 -0.83 -22.36
CA MET A 69 0.52 -0.02 -21.65
C MET A 69 0.35 -0.03 -20.11
N LEU A 70 -0.31 -1.06 -19.56
CA LEU A 70 -0.61 -1.19 -18.13
C LEU A 70 0.54 -1.79 -17.31
N ARG A 71 1.65 -2.15 -17.95
CA ARG A 71 2.80 -2.73 -17.26
C ARG A 71 3.39 -1.80 -16.19
N VAL A 72 3.46 -0.50 -16.49
CA VAL A 72 3.95 0.51 -15.53
C VAL A 72 3.01 0.64 -14.32
N PRO A 73 1.69 0.92 -14.48
CA PRO A 73 0.79 1.00 -13.34
C PRO A 73 0.69 -0.32 -12.55
N TYR A 74 0.85 -1.48 -13.19
CA TYR A 74 0.95 -2.76 -12.50
C TYR A 74 2.14 -2.81 -11.54
N ILE A 75 3.34 -2.47 -11.99
CA ILE A 75 4.55 -2.45 -11.14
C ILE A 75 4.39 -1.45 -9.99
N ILE A 76 3.90 -0.23 -10.30
CA ILE A 76 3.68 0.82 -9.29
C ILE A 76 2.68 0.36 -8.22
N SER A 77 1.60 -0.32 -8.62
CA SER A 77 0.59 -0.83 -7.68
C SER A 77 1.18 -1.80 -6.66
N ILE A 78 2.07 -2.70 -7.10
CA ILE A 78 2.76 -3.66 -6.24
C ILE A 78 3.68 -2.92 -5.28
N LEU A 79 4.46 -1.95 -5.77
CA LEU A 79 5.33 -1.15 -4.90
C LEU A 79 4.54 -0.40 -3.83
N PHE A 80 3.40 0.20 -4.19
CA PHE A 80 2.53 0.90 -3.24
C PHE A 80 1.96 -0.05 -2.18
N MET A 81 1.52 -1.24 -2.58
CA MET A 81 1.06 -2.27 -1.63
C MET A 81 2.18 -2.70 -0.68
N VAL A 82 3.39 -2.98 -1.20
CA VAL A 82 4.55 -3.39 -0.39
C VAL A 82 4.93 -2.29 0.61
N ILE A 83 5.04 -1.04 0.17
CA ILE A 83 5.36 0.10 1.04
C ILE A 83 4.26 0.28 2.10
N GLY A 84 2.99 0.20 1.71
CA GLY A 84 1.84 0.30 2.61
C GLY A 84 1.88 -0.77 3.71
N VAL A 85 2.14 -2.03 3.35
CA VAL A 85 2.27 -3.15 4.29
C VAL A 85 3.46 -2.94 5.24
N ILE A 86 4.62 -2.49 4.74
CA ILE A 86 5.80 -2.21 5.58
C ILE A 86 5.49 -1.11 6.60
N LEU A 87 4.89 0.01 6.16
CA LEU A 87 4.53 1.11 7.05
C LEU A 87 3.53 0.67 8.12
N PHE A 88 2.55 -0.14 7.74
CA PHE A 88 1.55 -0.68 8.66
C PHE A 88 2.17 -1.65 9.68
N ALA A 89 3.05 -2.55 9.23
CA ALA A 89 3.77 -3.49 10.08
C ALA A 89 4.68 -2.77 11.09
N VAL A 90 5.39 -1.73 10.66
CA VAL A 90 6.23 -0.90 11.54
C VAL A 90 5.38 -0.19 12.60
N ALA A 91 4.22 0.36 12.22
CA ALA A 91 3.31 1.01 13.14
C ALA A 91 2.79 0.04 14.22
N ILE A 92 2.46 -1.20 13.84
CA ILE A 92 2.00 -2.25 14.78
C ILE A 92 3.14 -2.74 15.68
N TYR A 93 4.31 -3.05 15.11
CA TYR A 93 5.43 -3.58 15.88
C TYR A 93 5.89 -2.61 16.98
N LYS A 94 5.88 -1.30 16.68
CA LYS A 94 6.17 -0.26 17.66
C LYS A 94 5.15 -0.22 18.81
N ASN A 95 3.91 -0.64 18.56
CA ASN A 95 2.87 -0.71 19.59
C ASN A 95 3.10 -1.87 20.58
N GLY A 96 3.49 -3.05 20.08
CA GLY A 96 3.75 -4.22 20.93
C GLY A 96 4.94 -4.03 21.88
N LYS A 97 5.99 -3.32 21.45
CA LYS A 97 7.15 -3.01 22.30
C LYS A 97 6.89 -1.98 23.40
N GLY A 98 5.83 -1.17 23.28
CA GLY A 98 5.48 -0.14 24.27
C GLY A 98 4.78 -0.68 25.52
N MET A 99 4.23 -1.90 25.47
CA MET A 99 3.47 -2.53 26.57
C MET A 99 4.32 -3.43 27.49
N LEU A 100 5.54 -3.78 27.09
CA LEU A 100 6.44 -4.65 27.87
C LEU A 100 7.49 -3.83 28.68
N ARG A 101 7.21 -2.55 28.91
CA ARG A 101 8.04 -1.63 29.71
C ARG A 101 7.19 -0.89 30.72
#